data_AF-A0A1R3KYU3-F1
#
_entry.id   AF-A0A1R3KYU3-F1
#
_cell.length_a   1.000
_cell.length_b   1.000
_cell.length_c   1.000
_cell.angle_alpha   90.00
_cell.angle_beta   90.00
_cell.angle_gamma   90.00
#
_symmetry.space_group_name_H-M   'P 1'
#
loop_
_entity.id
_entity.type
_entity.pdbx_description
1 polymer ?
#
loop_
_entity_poly.entity_id
_entity_poly.type
_entity_poly.pdbx_seq_one_letter_code
_entity_poly.pdbx_strand_id
1 'polypeptide(L)'
;MAFNRRRKSKIALATTIHSKSWAVHQQKKRRSRNLKSRMKMLRAEMEGVSVEQEIIKEGQRQVREKFEAIEKECDQLRRETNLVVQQSVSTHIRLALMFGILKARENHDFSKASQLTSALRELVTRKNL
;
A
#
# COMPACT_ATOMS: atom_id res chain seq x y z
N MET A 1 10.06 78.15 47.72
CA MET A 1 9.32 77.47 46.63
C MET A 1 10.02 76.23 46.02
N ALA A 2 11.34 76.04 46.16
CA ALA A 2 12.08 74.95 45.48
C ALA A 2 11.83 73.52 46.04
N PHE A 3 11.59 73.38 47.35
CA PHE A 3 11.43 72.07 48.01
C PHE A 3 10.15 71.33 47.58
N ASN A 4 9.06 72.06 47.36
CA ASN A 4 7.77 71.51 46.94
C ASN A 4 7.80 71.04 45.47
N ARG A 5 8.56 71.71 44.59
CA ARG A 5 8.79 71.25 43.20
C ARG A 5 9.58 69.94 43.15
N ARG A 6 10.61 69.78 43.98
CA ARG A 6 11.45 68.56 44.04
C ARG A 6 10.70 67.36 44.58
N ARG A 7 9.76 67.55 45.50
CA ARG A 7 8.90 66.48 46.04
C ARG A 7 7.85 66.04 45.01
N LYS A 8 7.22 66.99 44.31
CA LYS A 8 6.28 66.72 43.21
C LYS A 8 6.95 65.98 42.04
N SER A 9 8.20 66.32 41.68
CA SER A 9 8.92 65.64 40.59
C SER A 9 9.31 64.19 40.94
N LYS A 10 9.69 63.92 42.19
CA LYS A 10 9.98 62.55 42.67
C LYS A 10 8.73 61.65 42.67
N ILE A 11 7.59 62.20 43.09
CA ILE A 11 6.30 61.48 43.05
C ILE A 11 5.92 61.17 41.60
N ALA A 12 6.02 62.13 40.68
CA ALA A 12 5.73 61.91 39.26
C ALA A 12 6.63 60.82 38.61
N LEU A 13 7.91 60.79 38.99
CA LEU A 13 8.84 59.75 38.54
C LEU A 13 8.47 58.36 39.07
N ALA A 14 8.11 58.26 40.36
CA ALA A 14 7.67 57.01 40.97
C ALA A 14 6.38 56.46 40.34
N THR A 15 5.39 57.32 40.07
CA THR A 15 4.15 56.93 39.38
C THR A 15 4.42 56.45 37.95
N THR A 16 5.37 57.06 37.25
CA THR A 16 5.78 56.67 35.90
C THR A 16 6.50 55.31 35.90
N ILE A 17 7.37 55.06 36.87
CA ILE A 17 8.05 53.76 37.04
C ILE A 17 7.04 52.65 37.37
N HIS A 18 6.09 52.93 38.27
CA HIS A 18 5.03 51.99 38.63
C HIS A 18 4.12 51.65 37.42
N SER A 19 3.72 52.66 36.64
CA SER A 19 2.94 52.48 35.41
C SER A 19 3.68 51.64 34.35
N LYS A 20 4.98 51.91 34.15
CA LYS A 20 5.83 51.13 33.24
C LYS A 20 5.98 49.68 33.69
N SER A 21 6.21 49.43 34.98
CA SER A 21 6.29 48.08 35.55
C SER A 21 4.99 47.29 35.35
N TRP A 22 3.84 47.95 35.59
CA TRP A 22 2.52 47.34 35.36
C TRP A 22 2.26 47.02 33.88
N ALA A 23 2.67 47.92 32.96
CA ALA A 23 2.57 47.69 31.52
C ALA A 23 3.42 46.48 31.07
N VAL A 24 4.64 46.34 31.57
CA VAL A 24 5.53 45.19 31.29
C VAL A 24 4.92 43.88 31.83
N HIS A 25 4.38 43.90 33.04
CA HIS A 25 3.70 42.73 33.62
C HIS A 25 2.47 42.32 32.79
N GLN A 26 1.65 43.28 32.36
CA GLN A 26 0.50 43.01 31.48
C GLN A 26 0.94 42.45 30.12
N GLN A 27 2.02 42.98 29.54
CA GLN A 27 2.58 42.45 28.29
C GLN A 27 3.07 41.01 28.45
N LYS A 28 3.76 40.68 29.55
CA LYS A 28 4.20 39.31 29.85
C LYS A 28 3.00 38.36 30.01
N LYS A 29 1.94 38.81 30.69
CA LYS A 29 0.69 38.05 30.85
C LYS A 29 0.00 37.80 29.50
N ARG A 30 -0.08 38.80 28.63
CA ARG A 30 -0.64 38.67 27.27
C ARG A 30 0.17 37.67 26.42
N ARG A 31 1.50 37.77 26.44
CA ARG A 31 2.40 36.83 25.76
C ARG A 31 2.21 35.40 26.25
N SER A 32 2.13 35.20 27.57
CA SER A 32 1.89 33.87 28.16
C SER A 32 0.54 33.29 27.74
N ARG A 33 -0.54 34.08 27.74
CA ARG A 33 -1.86 33.64 27.24
C ARG A 33 -1.83 33.26 25.77
N ASN A 34 -1.17 34.08 24.93
CA ASN A 34 -1.03 33.79 23.51
C ASN A 34 -0.27 32.47 23.28
N LEU A 35 0.86 32.27 23.98
CA LEU A 35 1.62 31.03 23.91
C LEU A 35 0.77 29.82 24.32
N LYS A 36 0.03 29.92 25.44
CA LYS A 36 -0.87 28.85 25.87
C LYS A 36 -1.95 28.52 24.83
N SER A 37 -2.51 29.54 24.20
CA SER A 37 -3.49 29.38 23.12
C SER A 37 -2.89 28.65 21.92
N ARG A 38 -1.70 29.07 21.46
CA ARG A 38 -0.98 28.42 20.37
C ARG A 38 -0.62 26.97 20.68
N MET A 39 -0.16 26.70 21.90
CA MET A 39 0.15 25.35 22.35
C MET A 39 -1.09 24.43 22.39
N LYS A 40 -2.27 24.99 22.68
CA LYS A 40 -3.54 24.25 22.65
C LYS A 40 -3.94 23.92 21.23
N MET A 41 -3.83 24.87 20.30
CA MET A 41 -4.12 24.63 18.88
C MET A 41 -3.17 23.58 18.30
N LEU A 42 -1.86 23.71 18.56
CA LEU A 42 -0.87 22.74 18.08
C LEU A 42 -1.17 21.33 18.58
N ARG A 43 -1.57 21.17 19.84
CA ARG A 43 -1.97 19.85 20.36
C ARG A 43 -3.18 19.27 19.63
N ALA A 44 -4.21 20.08 19.39
CA ALA A 44 -5.39 19.64 18.65
C ALA A 44 -5.04 19.25 17.19
N GLU A 45 -4.17 20.02 16.53
CA GLU A 45 -3.67 19.68 15.20
C GLU A 45 -2.87 18.36 15.21
N MET A 46 -2.00 18.17 16.20
CA MET A 46 -1.23 16.94 16.36
C MET A 46 -2.13 15.72 16.62
N GLU A 47 -3.19 15.87 17.41
CA GLU A 47 -4.20 14.82 17.62
C GLU A 47 -4.91 14.48 16.30
N GLY A 48 -5.28 15.49 15.49
CA GLY A 48 -5.85 15.30 14.16
C GLY A 48 -4.92 14.52 13.23
N VAL A 49 -3.66 14.94 13.14
CA VAL A 49 -2.63 14.24 12.34
C VAL A 49 -2.43 12.80 12.82
N SER A 50 -2.46 12.56 14.14
CA SER A 50 -2.33 11.21 14.69
C SER A 50 -3.47 10.30 14.23
N VAL A 51 -4.71 10.81 14.21
CA VAL A 51 -5.87 10.05 13.73
C VAL A 51 -5.75 9.76 12.23
N GLU A 52 -5.39 10.76 11.43
CA GLU A 52 -5.19 10.58 9.99
C GLU A 52 -4.10 9.54 9.68
N GLN A 53 -3.00 9.55 10.45
CA GLN A 53 -1.93 8.56 10.30
C GLN A 53 -2.40 7.13 10.59
N GLU A 54 -3.25 6.92 11.60
CA GLU A 54 -3.80 5.59 11.88
C GLU A 54 -4.73 5.11 10.76
N ILE A 55 -5.56 6.01 10.20
CA ILE A 55 -6.40 5.69 9.03
C ILE A 55 -5.53 5.31 7.83
N ILE A 56 -4.44 6.05 7.57
CA ILE A 56 -3.52 5.76 6.47
C ILE A 56 -2.84 4.40 6.68
N LYS A 57 -2.35 4.11 7.89
CA LYS A 57 -1.71 2.82 8.20
C LYS A 57 -2.65 1.65 7.95
N GLU A 58 -3.88 1.78 8.40
CA GLU A 58 -4.91 0.76 8.22
C GLU A 58 -5.28 0.58 6.75
N GLY A 59 -5.47 1.67 6.01
CA GLY A 59 -5.68 1.63 4.57
C GLY A 59 -4.54 0.94 3.83
N GLN A 60 -3.29 1.26 4.18
CA GLN A 60 -2.12 0.59 3.60
C GLN A 60 -2.05 -0.90 3.93
N ARG A 61 -2.42 -1.30 5.16
CA ARG A 61 -2.49 -2.71 5.56
C ARG A 61 -3.49 -3.47 4.69
N GLN A 62 -4.70 -2.94 4.55
CA GLN A 62 -5.75 -3.55 3.71
C GLN A 62 -5.34 -3.67 2.25
N VAL A 63 -4.68 -2.63 1.71
CA VAL A 63 -4.17 -2.68 0.33
C VAL A 63 -3.12 -3.79 0.18
N ARG A 64 -2.16 -3.88 1.10
CA ARG A 64 -1.15 -4.96 1.09
C ARG A 64 -1.78 -6.35 1.12
N GLU A 65 -2.72 -6.58 2.03
CA GLU A 65 -3.40 -7.88 2.16
C GLU A 65 -4.16 -8.27 0.88
N LYS A 66 -4.80 -7.30 0.22
CA LYS A 66 -5.46 -7.54 -1.07
C LYS A 66 -4.45 -7.88 -2.18
N PHE A 67 -3.33 -7.18 -2.24
CA PHE A 67 -2.28 -7.49 -3.22
C PHE A 67 -1.69 -8.88 -3.00
N GLU A 68 -1.41 -9.27 -1.75
CA GLU A 68 -0.92 -10.62 -1.43
C GLU A 68 -1.92 -11.72 -1.81
N ALA A 69 -3.23 -11.47 -1.64
CA ALA A 69 -4.27 -12.39 -2.09
C ALA A 69 -4.30 -12.53 -3.62
N ILE A 70 -4.24 -11.39 -4.34
CA ILE A 70 -4.19 -11.37 -5.81
C ILE A 70 -2.95 -12.11 -6.32
N GLU A 71 -1.78 -11.91 -5.72
CA GLU A 71 -0.55 -12.60 -6.12
C GLU A 71 -0.69 -14.12 -5.97
N LYS A 72 -1.26 -14.59 -4.85
CA LYS A 72 -1.52 -16.03 -4.64
C LYS A 72 -2.48 -16.60 -5.69
N GLU A 73 -3.55 -15.88 -6.01
CA GLU A 73 -4.51 -16.27 -7.05
C GLU A 73 -3.84 -16.30 -8.44
N CYS A 74 -3.02 -15.31 -8.77
CA CYS A 74 -2.27 -15.27 -10.02
C CYS A 74 -1.30 -16.46 -10.15
N ASP A 75 -0.60 -16.82 -9.09
CA ASP A 75 0.30 -17.98 -9.08
C ASP A 75 -0.45 -19.31 -9.19
N GLN A 76 -1.64 -19.41 -8.61
CA GLN A 76 -2.52 -20.56 -8.81
C GLN A 76 -3.02 -20.65 -10.26
N LEU A 77 -3.56 -19.55 -10.81
CA LEU A 77 -4.01 -19.46 -12.20
C LEU A 77 -2.90 -19.82 -13.19
N ARG A 78 -1.66 -19.37 -12.95
CA ARG A 78 -0.51 -19.71 -13.79
C ARG A 78 -0.23 -21.22 -13.77
N ARG A 79 -0.28 -21.85 -12.60
CA ARG A 79 -0.08 -23.31 -12.46
C ARG A 79 -1.18 -24.10 -13.17
N GLU A 80 -2.43 -23.73 -12.96
CA GLU A 80 -3.59 -24.37 -13.60
C GLU A 80 -3.54 -24.20 -15.13
N THR A 81 -3.23 -23.00 -15.61
CA THR A 81 -3.06 -22.73 -17.04
C THR A 81 -1.95 -23.60 -17.65
N ASN A 82 -0.80 -23.73 -16.99
CA ASN A 82 0.28 -24.58 -17.46
C ASN A 82 -0.15 -26.05 -17.57
N LEU A 83 -0.91 -26.57 -16.60
CA LEU A 83 -1.46 -27.92 -16.67
C LEU A 83 -2.42 -28.09 -17.85
N VAL A 84 -3.32 -27.14 -18.06
CA VAL A 84 -4.26 -27.15 -19.19
C VAL A 84 -3.52 -27.10 -20.52
N VAL A 85 -2.48 -26.27 -20.66
CA VAL A 85 -1.65 -26.19 -21.87
C VAL A 85 -0.95 -27.52 -22.13
N GLN A 86 -0.31 -28.12 -21.12
CA GLN A 86 0.36 -29.43 -21.26
C GLN A 86 -0.62 -30.56 -21.61
N GLN A 87 -1.82 -30.53 -21.04
CA GLN A 87 -2.88 -31.46 -21.40
C GLN A 87 -3.32 -31.24 -22.85
N SER A 88 -3.55 -29.99 -23.24
CA SER A 88 -3.97 -29.60 -24.59
C SER A 88 -2.96 -30.03 -25.65
N VAL A 89 -1.67 -29.77 -25.45
CA VAL A 89 -0.59 -30.20 -26.37
C VAL A 89 -0.60 -31.71 -26.54
N SER A 90 -0.71 -32.46 -25.44
CA SER A 90 -0.77 -33.91 -25.52
C SER A 90 -2.00 -34.43 -26.25
N THR A 91 -3.16 -33.80 -26.06
CA THR A 91 -4.38 -34.14 -26.80
C THR A 91 -4.20 -33.88 -28.29
N HIS A 92 -3.60 -32.74 -28.68
CA HIS A 92 -3.29 -32.44 -30.08
C HIS A 92 -2.35 -33.49 -30.69
N ILE A 93 -1.31 -33.91 -29.97
CA ILE A 93 -0.38 -34.97 -30.44
C ILE A 93 -1.14 -36.29 -30.65
N ARG A 94 -2.00 -36.69 -29.71
CA ARG A 94 -2.82 -37.92 -29.85
C ARG A 94 -3.71 -37.84 -31.08
N LEU A 95 -4.41 -36.73 -31.27
CA LEU A 95 -5.28 -36.52 -32.43
C LEU A 95 -4.48 -36.57 -33.74
N ALA A 96 -3.32 -35.91 -33.81
CA ALA A 96 -2.46 -35.94 -34.99
C ALA A 96 -2.01 -37.36 -35.34
N LEU A 97 -1.64 -38.17 -34.34
CA LEU A 97 -1.31 -39.59 -34.53
C LEU A 97 -2.53 -40.39 -35.02
N MET A 98 -3.70 -40.20 -34.41
CA MET A 98 -4.94 -40.87 -34.81
C MET A 98 -5.31 -40.56 -36.27
N PHE A 99 -5.27 -39.29 -36.67
CA PHE A 99 -5.49 -38.89 -38.06
C PHE A 99 -4.44 -39.46 -39.01
N GLY A 100 -3.17 -39.48 -38.59
CA GLY A 100 -2.09 -40.10 -39.35
C GLY A 100 -2.32 -41.59 -39.60
N ILE A 101 -2.83 -42.34 -38.61
CA ILE A 101 -3.19 -43.76 -38.76
C ILE A 101 -4.30 -43.93 -39.78
N LEU A 102 -5.38 -43.13 -39.68
CA LEU A 102 -6.50 -43.20 -40.62
C LEU A 102 -6.03 -42.95 -42.05
N LYS A 103 -5.22 -41.91 -42.27
CA LYS A 103 -4.66 -41.57 -43.59
C LYS A 103 -3.72 -42.65 -44.13
N ALA A 104 -2.89 -43.26 -43.26
CA ALA A 104 -2.02 -44.37 -43.67
C ALA A 104 -2.83 -45.60 -44.11
N ARG A 105 -3.92 -45.92 -43.39
CA ARG A 105 -4.83 -47.01 -43.75
C ARG A 105 -5.59 -46.75 -45.05
N GLU A 106 -6.07 -45.52 -45.25
CA GLU A 106 -6.69 -45.08 -46.49
C GLU A 106 -5.75 -45.28 -47.70
N ASN A 107 -4.46 -44.97 -47.52
CA ASN A 107 -3.43 -45.16 -48.55
C ASN A 107 -2.86 -46.59 -48.64
N HIS A 108 -3.43 -47.57 -47.93
CA HIS A 108 -2.92 -48.93 -47.82
C HIS A 108 -1.46 -49.06 -47.30
N ASP A 109 -0.94 -48.05 -46.63
CA ASP A 109 0.38 -48.06 -45.98
C ASP A 109 0.28 -48.61 -44.56
N PHE A 110 0.16 -49.94 -44.47
CA PHE A 110 0.01 -50.64 -43.19
C PHE A 110 1.27 -50.59 -42.32
N SER A 111 2.45 -50.45 -42.92
CA SER A 111 3.71 -50.30 -42.18
C SER A 111 3.69 -49.00 -41.37
N LYS A 112 3.37 -47.88 -42.01
CA LYS A 112 3.25 -46.58 -41.35
C LYS A 112 2.11 -46.56 -40.34
N ALA A 113 0.96 -47.17 -40.67
CA ALA A 113 -0.16 -47.28 -39.73
C ALA A 113 0.24 -48.03 -38.44
N SER A 114 1.03 -49.11 -38.56
CA SER A 114 1.55 -49.87 -37.42
C SER A 114 2.53 -49.05 -36.57
N GLN A 115 3.45 -48.33 -37.20
CA GLN A 115 4.40 -47.45 -36.50
C GLN A 115 3.69 -46.35 -35.71
N LEU A 116 2.73 -45.64 -36.33
CA LEU A 116 1.96 -44.59 -35.67
C LEU A 116 1.08 -45.15 -34.53
N THR A 117 0.53 -46.36 -34.69
CA THR A 117 -0.23 -47.04 -33.64
C THR A 117 0.64 -47.37 -32.44
N SER A 118 1.87 -47.84 -32.69
CA SER A 118 2.84 -48.14 -31.62
C SER A 118 3.26 -46.87 -30.87
N ALA A 119 3.54 -45.78 -31.60
CA ALA A 119 3.85 -44.48 -31.01
C ALA A 119 2.69 -43.91 -30.17
N LEU A 120 1.45 -44.03 -30.65
CA LEU A 120 0.26 -43.60 -29.89
C LEU A 120 0.09 -44.42 -28.61
N ARG A 121 0.29 -45.74 -28.68
CA ARG A 121 0.24 -46.62 -27.50
C ARG A 121 1.26 -46.20 -26.45
N GLU A 122 2.51 -46.01 -26.87
CA GLU A 122 3.58 -45.57 -25.97
C GLU A 122 3.28 -44.22 -25.31
N LEU A 123 2.78 -43.26 -26.08
CA LEU A 123 2.44 -41.92 -25.57
C LEU A 123 1.30 -41.96 -24.55
N VAL A 124 0.30 -42.83 -24.74
CA VAL A 124 -0.80 -43.01 -23.77
C VAL A 124 -0.31 -43.69 -22.51
N THR A 125 0.55 -44.71 -22.63
CA THR A 125 1.10 -45.43 -21.47
C THR A 125 1.99 -44.54 -20.62
N ARG A 126 2.82 -43.69 -21.22
CA ARG A 126 3.72 -42.76 -20.50
C ARG A 126 2.98 -41.66 -19.73
N LYS A 127 1.72 -41.37 -20.05
CA LYS A 127 0.96 -40.26 -19.43
C LYS A 127 -0.01 -40.68 -18.31
N ASN A 128 -0.22 -41.98 -18.13
CA ASN A 128 -1.07 -42.56 -17.08
C ASN A 128 -0.29 -42.99 -15.82
N LEU A 129 1.02 -42.70 -15.79
CA LEU A 129 1.93 -42.78 -14.63
C LEU A 129 2.28 -41.36 -14.20
#